data_AF-A0A8I0K122-F1
#
_entry.id   AF-A0A8I0K122-F1
#
_cell.length_a   1.000
_cell.length_b   1.000
_cell.length_c   1.000
_cell.angle_alpha   90.00
_cell.angle_beta   90.00
_cell.angle_gamma   90.00
#
_symmetry.space_group_name_H-M   'P 1'
#
loop_
_entity.id
_entity.type
_entity.pdbx_description
1 polymer ?
#
loop_
_entity_poly.entity_id
_entity_poly.type
_entity_poly.pdbx_seq_one_letter_code
_entity_poly.pdbx_strand_id
1 'polypeptide(L)'
;MNRSIQDPLPFIPAETTAEAIARIYALTGAPVQSRGEKRALVALRDALHLDVDVVRTNAVLGERLAGALDLMWDRGEFTERNKVNLAGLNALLDGAYRAYDRGSLSRLRDMIPETLDGPGWESFQPAVSKIEAVTRIAALTGAPSEWLGPGSKEHKSVLVNLADRVLPDAALDRTSKTRLGRDLAHAFGARWTDDCYSTGETISLKGLNTILAGAERRLGRLGSNTGDVLISPESEGAALAAALNDGWRSEPWDGVKCIEWMRDSNVRGYNENEWQGWYFEARGREILNAAFTPAAVPPRSRYGNTTFDYRLNHVWDLKAHTSEQRHPMDGSLKRRRDQVILNDAAAIRECVADQGLGFLVLSGQGVMDDDGSFVSWHRAFKAVQGGKVAPSNSGKSRPRKSAFIPLAIEAFWIADLPALNAAISAGHLAVKPQGRQAPKESGGSGAARADKFHMDLGRARSDLRVAERTWRRTSFRSAAYSKAP
;
A
#
# COMPACT_ATOMS: atom_id res chain seq x y z
N MET A 1 -9.85 30.45 25.47
CA MET A 1 -8.43 30.05 25.34
C MET A 1 -8.13 29.89 23.86
N ASN A 2 -7.26 30.75 23.32
CA ASN A 2 -6.84 30.75 21.92
C ASN A 2 -6.20 29.40 21.56
N ARG A 3 -6.81 28.65 20.65
CA ARG A 3 -6.11 27.58 19.94
C ARG A 3 -5.04 28.27 19.09
N SER A 4 -3.78 28.06 19.45
CA SER A 4 -2.64 28.37 18.60
C SER A 4 -2.90 27.80 17.21
N ILE A 5 -2.77 28.66 16.19
CA ILE A 5 -2.71 28.25 14.79
C ILE A 5 -1.49 27.35 14.70
N GLN A 6 -1.71 26.02 14.70
CA GLN A 6 -0.68 25.05 14.37
C GLN A 6 -0.30 25.30 12.91
N ASP A 7 1.01 25.38 12.63
CA ASP A 7 1.53 25.32 11.27
C ASP A 7 0.88 24.13 10.55
N PRO A 8 0.46 24.28 9.27
CA PRO A 8 -0.14 23.18 8.54
C PRO A 8 0.84 22.00 8.50
N LEU A 9 0.36 20.84 8.95
CA LEU A 9 1.09 19.58 8.97
C LEU A 9 1.78 19.31 7.63
N PRO A 10 2.99 18.72 7.60
CA PRO A 10 3.71 18.48 6.36
C PRO A 10 2.97 17.44 5.49
N PHE A 11 2.29 17.94 4.44
CA PHE A 11 1.64 17.11 3.44
C PHE A 11 2.66 16.42 2.53
N ILE A 12 2.52 15.10 2.48
CA ILE A 12 3.20 14.14 1.63
C ILE A 12 2.68 13.98 0.20
N PRO A 13 3.10 14.74 -0.85
CA PRO A 13 2.55 14.55 -2.19
C PRO A 13 2.70 13.11 -2.68
N ALA A 14 1.66 12.58 -3.33
CA ALA A 14 1.71 11.34 -4.09
C ALA A 14 2.70 11.47 -5.25
N GLU A 15 3.38 10.38 -5.58
CA GLU A 15 4.38 10.37 -6.65
C GLU A 15 3.77 10.09 -8.03
N THR A 16 2.56 9.53 -8.05
CA THR A 16 1.83 9.22 -9.29
C THR A 16 0.37 9.62 -9.19
N THR A 17 -0.25 9.88 -10.34
CA THR A 17 -1.69 10.16 -10.44
C THR A 17 -2.53 9.01 -9.87
N ALA A 18 -2.11 7.77 -10.11
CA ALA A 18 -2.82 6.59 -9.63
C ALA A 18 -2.76 6.46 -8.10
N GLU A 19 -1.62 6.79 -7.49
CA GLU A 19 -1.48 6.88 -6.04
C GLU A 19 -2.35 7.99 -5.45
N ALA A 20 -2.34 9.19 -6.05
CA ALA A 20 -3.18 10.29 -5.59
C ALA A 20 -4.68 9.91 -5.62
N ILE A 21 -5.12 9.27 -6.72
CA ILE A 21 -6.47 8.74 -6.87
C ILE A 21 -6.80 7.70 -5.78
N ALA A 22 -5.90 6.74 -5.53
CA ALA A 22 -6.11 5.71 -4.52
C ALA A 22 -6.27 6.33 -3.11
N ARG A 23 -5.44 7.33 -2.78
CA ARG A 23 -5.54 8.07 -1.52
C ARG A 23 -6.83 8.89 -1.41
N ILE A 24 -7.31 9.51 -2.49
CA ILE A 24 -8.62 10.17 -2.50
C ILE A 24 -9.75 9.17 -2.22
N TYR A 25 -9.71 7.98 -2.84
CA TYR A 25 -10.71 6.95 -2.58
C TYR A 25 -10.70 6.48 -1.13
N ALA A 26 -9.51 6.22 -0.59
CA ALA A 26 -9.34 5.85 0.81
C ALA A 26 -9.91 6.92 1.75
N LEU A 27 -9.54 8.19 1.54
CA LEU A 27 -10.04 9.31 2.34
C LEU A 27 -11.54 9.55 2.19
N THR A 28 -12.16 9.15 1.08
CA THR A 28 -13.60 9.38 0.87
C THR A 28 -14.47 8.19 1.23
N GLY A 29 -13.87 7.02 1.50
CA GLY A 29 -14.57 5.77 1.72
C GLY A 29 -15.32 5.23 0.48
N ALA A 30 -15.16 5.88 -0.68
CA ALA A 30 -15.89 5.50 -1.88
C ALA A 30 -15.32 4.20 -2.50
N PRO A 31 -16.17 3.27 -2.98
CA PRO A 31 -15.70 2.02 -3.53
C PRO A 31 -14.91 2.24 -4.82
N VAL A 32 -13.76 1.58 -4.94
CA VAL A 32 -12.90 1.62 -6.13
C VAL A 32 -13.54 0.80 -7.24
N GLN A 33 -14.55 1.35 -7.93
CA GLN A 33 -15.31 0.62 -8.95
C GLN A 33 -14.71 0.73 -10.37
N SER A 34 -13.80 1.68 -10.62
CA SER A 34 -12.96 1.73 -11.84
C SER A 34 -11.94 2.87 -11.73
N ARG A 35 -10.72 2.64 -12.24
CA ARG A 35 -9.62 3.61 -12.20
C ARG A 35 -9.90 4.80 -13.11
N GLY A 36 -9.79 6.02 -12.58
CA GLY A 36 -9.82 7.25 -13.37
C GLY A 36 -9.94 8.51 -12.53
N GLU A 37 -9.10 9.50 -12.84
CA GLU A 37 -9.06 10.84 -12.24
C GLU A 37 -10.46 11.43 -12.02
N LYS A 38 -11.31 11.42 -13.06
CA LYS A 38 -12.69 11.95 -12.99
C LYS A 38 -13.51 11.32 -11.87
N ARG A 39 -13.43 10.00 -11.68
CA ARG A 39 -14.22 9.31 -10.66
C ARG A 39 -13.69 9.58 -9.26
N ALA A 40 -12.38 9.78 -9.09
CA ALA A 40 -11.79 10.21 -7.82
C ALA A 40 -12.26 11.63 -7.45
N LEU A 41 -12.25 12.55 -8.42
CA LEU A 41 -12.78 13.91 -8.22
C LEU A 41 -14.27 13.90 -7.88
N VAL A 42 -15.07 13.05 -8.54
CA VAL A 42 -16.48 12.85 -8.19
C VAL A 42 -16.63 12.25 -6.79
N ALA A 43 -15.78 11.29 -6.42
CA ALA A 43 -15.81 10.72 -5.08
C ALA A 43 -15.56 11.78 -3.99
N LEU A 44 -14.57 12.65 -4.22
CA LEU A 44 -14.24 13.77 -3.34
C LEU A 44 -15.36 14.81 -3.30
N ARG A 45 -15.92 15.18 -4.45
CA ARG A 45 -17.08 16.10 -4.56
C ARG A 45 -18.22 15.63 -3.68
N ASP A 46 -18.60 14.37 -3.84
CA ASP A 46 -19.74 13.79 -3.14
C ASP A 46 -19.46 13.67 -1.64
N ALA A 47 -18.22 13.35 -1.26
CA ALA A 47 -17.78 13.32 0.13
C ALA A 47 -17.76 14.71 0.80
N LEU A 48 -17.77 15.78 0.02
CA LEU A 48 -17.89 17.16 0.49
C LEU A 48 -19.31 17.72 0.31
N HIS A 49 -20.27 16.89 -0.16
CA HIS A 49 -21.64 17.31 -0.54
C HIS A 49 -21.72 18.52 -1.48
N LEU A 50 -20.78 18.62 -2.43
CA LEU A 50 -20.75 19.74 -3.34
C LEU A 50 -21.68 19.51 -4.52
N ASP A 51 -22.59 20.45 -4.75
CA ASP A 51 -23.43 20.48 -5.96
C ASP A 51 -22.63 21.02 -7.16
N VAL A 52 -21.78 20.16 -7.70
CA VAL A 52 -20.93 20.47 -8.86
C VAL A 52 -21.26 19.52 -10.01
N ASP A 53 -21.61 20.09 -11.16
CA ASP A 53 -21.92 19.35 -12.38
C ASP A 53 -20.73 18.50 -12.89
N VAL A 54 -20.95 17.18 -13.00
CA VAL A 54 -19.96 16.19 -13.48
C VAL A 54 -19.80 16.16 -15.00
N VAL A 55 -20.65 16.84 -15.76
CA VAL A 55 -20.58 16.89 -17.23
C VAL A 55 -19.43 17.80 -17.67
N ARG A 56 -18.94 18.69 -16.80
CA ARG A 56 -17.79 19.56 -17.05
C ARG A 56 -16.46 18.79 -17.14
N THR A 57 -15.43 19.46 -17.64
CA THR A 57 -14.07 18.90 -17.72
C THR A 57 -13.51 18.66 -16.31
N ASN A 58 -12.57 17.72 -16.18
CA ASN A 58 -11.98 17.42 -14.87
C ASN A 58 -11.24 18.64 -14.30
N ALA A 59 -10.62 19.45 -15.16
CA ALA A 59 -9.98 20.71 -14.77
C ALA A 59 -10.96 21.66 -14.03
N VAL A 60 -12.18 21.83 -14.55
CA VAL A 60 -13.22 22.67 -13.92
C VAL A 60 -13.74 22.04 -12.63
N LEU A 61 -13.90 20.71 -12.60
CA LEU A 61 -14.28 20.00 -11.38
C LEU A 61 -13.21 20.17 -10.29
N GLY A 62 -11.92 20.02 -10.65
CA GLY A 62 -10.80 20.20 -9.74
C GLY A 62 -10.72 21.60 -9.14
N GLU A 63 -10.89 22.65 -9.94
CA GLU A 63 -10.91 24.04 -9.46
C GLU A 63 -12.04 24.30 -8.47
N ARG A 64 -13.24 23.76 -8.72
CA ARG A 64 -14.37 23.90 -7.79
C ARG A 64 -14.15 23.14 -6.49
N LEU A 65 -13.54 21.96 -6.55
CA LEU A 65 -13.15 21.20 -5.37
C LEU A 65 -12.11 21.95 -4.55
N ALA A 66 -11.12 22.57 -5.21
CA ALA A 66 -10.11 23.38 -4.54
C ALA A 66 -10.72 24.56 -3.80
N GLY A 67 -11.67 25.28 -4.41
CA GLY A 67 -12.41 26.35 -3.75
C GLY A 67 -13.18 25.87 -2.52
N ALA A 68 -13.79 24.69 -2.55
CA ALA A 68 -14.48 24.10 -1.41
C ALA A 68 -13.54 23.61 -0.29
N LEU A 69 -12.26 23.37 -0.61
CA LEU A 69 -11.22 22.95 0.32
C LEU A 69 -10.36 24.13 0.82
N ASP A 70 -10.76 25.37 0.53
CA ASP A 70 -10.01 26.60 0.82
C ASP A 70 -8.59 26.61 0.23
N LEU A 71 -8.42 26.04 -0.97
CA LEU A 71 -7.15 25.99 -1.69
C LEU A 71 -7.11 27.04 -2.80
N MET A 72 -5.97 27.74 -2.91
CA MET A 72 -5.67 28.54 -4.10
C MET A 72 -5.41 27.61 -5.29
N TRP A 73 -6.13 27.80 -6.39
CA TRP A 73 -6.02 26.96 -7.59
C TRP A 73 -5.42 27.73 -8.77
N ASP A 74 -4.21 27.36 -9.18
CA ASP A 74 -3.62 27.84 -10.43
C ASP A 74 -3.86 26.81 -11.54
N ARG A 75 -4.66 27.18 -12.55
CA ARG A 75 -4.92 26.31 -13.70
C ARG A 75 -3.65 25.99 -14.51
N GLY A 76 -2.70 26.92 -14.61
CA GLY A 76 -1.46 26.71 -15.34
C GLY A 76 -0.55 25.68 -14.68
N GLU A 77 -0.62 25.57 -13.35
CA GLU A 77 0.17 24.61 -12.57
C GLU A 77 -0.55 23.26 -12.39
N PHE A 78 -1.86 23.29 -12.14
CA PHE A 78 -2.61 22.11 -11.67
C PHE A 78 -3.41 21.38 -12.73
N THR A 79 -3.46 21.90 -13.96
CA THR A 79 -4.20 21.27 -15.04
C THR A 79 -3.34 21.08 -16.29
N GLU A 80 -3.60 19.99 -17.00
CA GLU A 80 -3.05 19.75 -18.34
C GLU A 80 -4.20 19.48 -19.30
N ARG A 81 -4.41 20.39 -20.25
CA ARG A 81 -5.57 20.42 -21.16
C ARG A 81 -6.89 20.43 -20.37
N ASN A 82 -7.64 19.33 -20.37
CA ASN A 82 -8.93 19.19 -19.71
C ASN A 82 -8.87 18.29 -18.46
N LYS A 83 -7.65 17.96 -17.99
CA LYS A 83 -7.36 17.06 -16.88
C LYS A 83 -6.68 17.79 -15.73
N VAL A 84 -6.88 17.29 -14.52
CA VAL A 84 -6.07 17.63 -13.34
C VAL A 84 -4.80 16.80 -13.38
N ASN A 85 -3.65 17.46 -13.35
CA ASN A 85 -2.35 16.78 -13.34
C ASN A 85 -2.00 16.30 -11.90
N LEU A 86 -0.82 15.69 -11.73
CA LEU A 86 -0.40 15.21 -10.41
C LEU A 86 -0.28 16.33 -9.36
N ALA A 87 0.22 17.50 -9.75
CA ALA A 87 0.34 18.64 -8.83
C ALA A 87 -1.05 19.09 -8.34
N GLY A 88 -2.02 19.19 -9.25
CA GLY A 88 -3.41 19.50 -8.89
C GLY A 88 -4.07 18.42 -8.03
N LEU A 89 -3.83 17.14 -8.32
CA LEU A 89 -4.35 16.05 -7.49
C LEU A 89 -3.73 16.06 -6.09
N ASN A 90 -2.44 16.40 -5.98
CA ASN A 90 -1.75 16.54 -4.70
C ASN A 90 -2.27 17.74 -3.91
N ALA A 91 -2.55 18.87 -4.55
CA ALA A 91 -3.19 20.01 -3.90
C ALA A 91 -4.57 19.62 -3.35
N LEU A 92 -5.42 18.98 -4.17
CA LEU A 92 -6.73 18.48 -3.72
C LEU A 92 -6.62 17.45 -2.60
N LEU A 93 -5.63 16.57 -2.67
CA LEU A 93 -5.39 15.56 -1.65
C LEU A 93 -4.99 16.20 -0.32
N ASP A 94 -4.10 17.21 -0.32
CA ASP A 94 -3.75 17.99 0.88
C ASP A 94 -4.99 18.65 1.49
N GLY A 95 -5.77 19.34 0.67
CA GLY A 95 -7.04 19.93 1.12
C GLY A 95 -8.00 18.90 1.70
N ALA A 96 -8.14 17.74 1.04
CA ALA A 96 -8.98 16.64 1.50
C ALA A 96 -8.50 16.06 2.85
N TYR A 97 -7.20 15.96 3.07
CA TYR A 97 -6.63 15.58 4.37
C TYR A 97 -7.00 16.58 5.47
N ARG A 98 -6.87 17.87 5.20
CA ARG A 98 -7.24 18.92 6.16
C ARG A 98 -8.74 18.94 6.42
N ALA A 99 -9.56 18.59 5.44
CA ALA A 99 -11.02 18.46 5.59
C ALA A 99 -11.38 17.20 6.39
N TYR A 100 -10.66 16.09 6.17
CA TYR A 100 -10.78 14.86 6.95
C TYR A 100 -10.48 15.10 8.43
N ASP A 101 -9.35 15.73 8.74
CA ASP A 101 -8.92 16.06 10.12
C ASP A 101 -9.94 16.97 10.83
N ARG A 102 -10.57 17.89 10.08
CA ARG A 102 -11.67 18.74 10.56
C ARG A 102 -13.03 18.03 10.60
N GLY A 103 -13.11 16.72 10.32
CA GLY A 103 -14.35 15.93 10.32
C GLY A 103 -15.39 16.39 9.29
N SER A 104 -14.95 17.03 8.21
CA SER A 104 -15.79 17.70 7.20
C SER A 104 -16.12 16.81 5.99
N LEU A 105 -15.57 15.59 5.91
CA LEU A 105 -15.91 14.60 4.88
C LEU A 105 -17.16 13.80 5.30
N SER A 106 -18.27 14.04 4.63
CA SER A 106 -19.57 13.46 4.95
C SER A 106 -19.73 12.01 4.49
N ARG A 107 -19.18 11.60 3.35
CA ARG A 107 -19.27 10.19 2.91
C ARG A 107 -18.61 9.20 3.86
N LEU A 108 -17.59 9.64 4.59
CA LEU A 108 -17.05 8.85 5.69
C LEU A 108 -18.02 8.77 6.86
N ARG A 109 -18.80 9.83 7.13
CA ARG A 109 -19.94 9.73 8.06
C ARG A 109 -21.03 8.80 7.51
N ASP A 110 -21.28 8.77 6.20
CA ASP A 110 -22.22 7.82 5.60
C ASP A 110 -21.74 6.35 5.67
N MET A 111 -20.43 6.13 5.90
CA MET A 111 -19.86 4.81 6.21
C MET A 111 -20.10 4.40 7.66
N ILE A 112 -20.46 5.34 8.54
CA ILE A 112 -21.03 5.04 9.85
C ILE A 112 -22.41 4.43 9.57
N PRO A 113 -22.68 3.20 9.99
CA PRO A 113 -24.02 2.64 9.91
C PRO A 113 -25.03 3.63 10.49
N GLU A 114 -26.15 3.89 9.81
CA GLU A 114 -27.29 4.73 10.33
C GLU A 114 -27.77 4.27 11.73
N THR A 115 -27.37 3.07 12.12
CA THR A 115 -27.66 2.50 13.43
C THR A 115 -26.72 2.95 14.55
N LEU A 116 -25.67 3.70 14.23
CA LEU A 116 -24.75 4.37 15.15
C LEU A 116 -24.99 5.90 15.16
N ASP A 117 -26.26 6.31 15.12
CA ASP A 117 -26.64 7.72 15.21
C ASP A 117 -26.73 8.21 16.66
N GLY A 118 -26.39 9.48 16.88
CA GLY A 118 -26.53 10.19 18.16
C GLY A 118 -25.21 10.54 18.86
N PRO A 119 -25.27 11.35 19.93
CA PRO A 119 -24.09 11.96 20.56
C PRO A 119 -23.09 10.95 21.14
N GLY A 120 -23.57 9.74 21.48
CA GLY A 120 -22.71 8.66 22.00
C GLY A 120 -21.79 8.02 20.95
N TRP A 121 -21.91 8.40 19.68
CA TRP A 121 -21.13 7.86 18.55
C TRP A 121 -20.39 8.94 17.75
N GLU A 122 -20.57 10.22 18.06
CA GLU A 122 -20.02 11.35 17.28
C GLU A 122 -18.51 11.29 17.08
N SER A 123 -17.78 10.73 18.06
CA SER A 123 -16.32 10.60 17.99
C SER A 123 -15.85 9.35 17.23
N PHE A 124 -16.75 8.43 16.84
CA PHE A 124 -16.36 7.20 16.15
C PHE A 124 -15.76 7.51 14.77
N GLN A 125 -14.60 6.91 14.49
CA GLN A 125 -13.96 6.98 13.18
C GLN A 125 -14.13 5.63 12.47
N PRO A 126 -14.93 5.53 11.40
CA PRO A 126 -15.13 4.27 10.69
C PRO A 126 -13.85 3.82 9.97
N ALA A 127 -13.59 2.52 9.95
CA ALA A 127 -12.53 1.97 9.13
C ALA A 127 -12.90 2.05 7.63
N VAL A 128 -11.92 2.37 6.79
CA VAL A 128 -12.12 2.52 5.33
C VAL A 128 -12.07 1.19 4.59
N SER A 129 -11.54 0.15 5.24
CA SER A 129 -11.43 -1.20 4.68
C SER A 129 -11.74 -2.28 5.72
N LYS A 130 -12.04 -3.49 5.24
CA LYS A 130 -12.21 -4.65 6.13
C LYS A 130 -10.92 -5.01 6.86
N ILE A 131 -9.76 -4.90 6.20
CA ILE A 131 -8.48 -5.24 6.82
C ILE A 131 -8.15 -4.26 7.95
N GLU A 132 -8.45 -2.98 7.78
CA GLU A 132 -8.31 -2.00 8.87
C GLU A 132 -9.27 -2.32 10.02
N ALA A 133 -10.54 -2.61 9.74
CA ALA A 133 -11.54 -2.90 10.77
C ALA A 133 -11.13 -4.11 11.64
N VAL A 134 -10.70 -5.22 11.02
CA VAL A 134 -10.25 -6.41 11.77
C VAL A 134 -8.94 -6.15 12.52
N THR A 135 -8.04 -5.32 11.96
CA THR A 135 -6.80 -4.93 12.63
C THR A 135 -7.09 -4.12 13.90
N ARG A 136 -8.02 -3.15 13.81
CA ARG A 136 -8.47 -2.35 14.96
C ARG A 136 -9.15 -3.22 16.01
N ILE A 137 -10.04 -4.12 15.62
CA ILE A 137 -10.69 -5.07 16.55
C ILE A 137 -9.66 -5.96 17.27
N ALA A 138 -8.69 -6.52 16.54
CA ALA A 138 -7.66 -7.37 17.14
C ALA A 138 -6.82 -6.60 18.17
N ALA A 139 -6.46 -5.36 17.85
CA ALA A 139 -5.66 -4.51 18.74
C ALA A 139 -6.41 -4.09 20.01
N LEU A 140 -7.73 -3.85 19.95
CA LEU A 140 -8.54 -3.55 21.14
C LEU A 140 -8.42 -4.63 22.22
N THR A 141 -8.20 -5.88 21.79
CA THR A 141 -8.08 -7.00 22.70
C THR A 141 -6.63 -7.40 22.96
N GLY A 142 -5.64 -6.92 22.20
CA GLY A 142 -4.29 -7.46 22.22
C GLY A 142 -4.23 -8.90 21.69
N ALA A 143 -5.13 -9.24 20.76
CA ALA A 143 -5.09 -10.50 20.02
C ALA A 143 -3.96 -10.48 18.98
N PRO A 144 -3.49 -11.65 18.51
CA PRO A 144 -2.53 -11.72 17.41
C PRO A 144 -3.02 -10.96 16.18
N SER A 145 -2.09 -10.42 15.38
CA SER A 145 -2.43 -9.71 14.14
C SER A 145 -3.24 -10.59 13.19
N GLU A 146 -4.48 -10.17 12.94
CA GLU A 146 -5.43 -10.85 12.06
C GLU A 146 -5.16 -10.51 10.58
N TRP A 147 -5.73 -11.31 9.68
CA TRP A 147 -5.65 -11.08 8.24
C TRP A 147 -7.00 -11.42 7.58
N LEU A 148 -7.14 -11.14 6.29
CA LEU A 148 -8.32 -11.57 5.53
C LEU A 148 -8.05 -12.90 4.83
N GLY A 149 -9.00 -13.82 4.95
CA GLY A 149 -9.02 -15.10 4.25
C GLY A 149 -9.49 -14.96 2.80
N PRO A 150 -9.55 -16.08 2.05
CA PRO A 150 -9.89 -16.08 0.63
C PRO A 150 -11.14 -15.27 0.28
N GLY A 151 -10.99 -14.34 -0.67
CA GLY A 151 -12.05 -13.43 -1.09
C GLY A 151 -12.25 -12.24 -0.16
N SER A 152 -11.18 -11.78 0.51
CA SER A 152 -11.19 -10.64 1.45
C SER A 152 -12.20 -10.82 2.59
N LYS A 153 -12.32 -12.06 3.09
CA LYS A 153 -13.26 -12.45 4.14
C LYS A 153 -12.58 -12.45 5.49
N GLU A 154 -13.21 -11.84 6.49
CA GLU A 154 -12.77 -11.88 7.87
C GLU A 154 -12.81 -13.30 8.45
N HIS A 155 -11.81 -13.62 9.27
CA HIS A 155 -11.75 -14.87 10.04
C HIS A 155 -12.68 -14.79 11.26
N LYS A 156 -13.26 -15.92 11.65
CA LYS A 156 -14.11 -16.01 12.85
C LYS A 156 -13.33 -15.74 14.14
N SER A 157 -12.01 -16.00 14.13
CA SER A 157 -11.10 -15.75 15.26
C SER A 157 -11.15 -14.31 15.74
N VAL A 158 -11.26 -13.33 14.84
CA VAL A 158 -11.36 -11.90 15.18
C VAL A 158 -12.49 -11.66 16.19
N LEU A 159 -13.66 -12.25 15.93
CA LEU A 159 -14.86 -12.08 16.76
C LEU A 159 -14.81 -12.93 18.03
N VAL A 160 -14.24 -14.13 17.94
CA VAL A 160 -14.08 -15.02 19.09
C VAL A 160 -13.12 -14.42 20.11
N ASN A 161 -11.97 -13.89 19.65
CA ASN A 161 -11.02 -13.19 20.51
C ASN A 161 -11.65 -11.95 21.17
N LEU A 162 -12.46 -11.20 20.41
CA LEU A 162 -13.21 -10.06 20.95
C LEU A 162 -14.19 -10.48 22.05
N ALA A 163 -15.00 -11.51 21.78
CA ALA A 163 -15.93 -12.08 22.74
C ALA A 163 -15.21 -12.55 24.01
N ASP A 164 -14.17 -13.35 23.87
CA ASP A 164 -13.46 -13.96 24.99
C ASP A 164 -12.80 -12.94 25.91
N ARG A 165 -12.29 -11.81 25.37
CA ARG A 165 -11.59 -10.81 26.18
C ARG A 165 -12.49 -9.71 26.73
N VAL A 166 -13.55 -9.32 26.02
CA VAL A 166 -14.40 -8.19 26.42
C VAL A 166 -15.70 -8.65 27.09
N LEU A 167 -16.18 -9.86 26.78
CA LEU A 167 -17.43 -10.41 27.27
C LEU A 167 -17.29 -11.90 27.66
N PRO A 168 -16.34 -12.27 28.54
CA PRO A 168 -16.02 -13.66 28.86
C PRO A 168 -17.23 -14.46 29.39
N ASP A 169 -18.11 -13.80 30.14
CA ASP A 169 -19.26 -14.44 30.78
C ASP A 169 -20.56 -14.32 29.96
N ALA A 170 -20.53 -13.69 28.78
CA ALA A 170 -21.72 -13.52 27.97
C ALA A 170 -22.06 -14.80 27.19
N ALA A 171 -23.32 -15.22 27.27
CA ALA A 171 -23.85 -16.29 26.44
C ALA A 171 -24.06 -15.79 25.00
N LEU A 172 -23.04 -15.93 24.16
CA LEU A 172 -23.05 -15.50 22.75
C LEU A 172 -23.20 -16.71 21.80
N ASP A 173 -24.01 -16.56 20.74
CA ASP A 173 -24.18 -17.58 19.70
C ASP A 173 -22.93 -17.66 18.82
N ARG A 174 -22.05 -18.61 19.15
CA ARG A 174 -20.81 -18.89 18.41
C ARG A 174 -21.01 -19.84 17.25
N THR A 175 -22.23 -20.19 16.82
CA THR A 175 -22.42 -21.16 15.74
C THR A 175 -21.92 -20.64 14.39
N SER A 176 -22.13 -19.35 14.09
CA SER A 176 -21.62 -18.71 12.87
C SER A 176 -21.04 -17.32 13.09
N LYS A 177 -20.31 -16.79 12.08
CA LYS A 177 -19.71 -15.45 12.14
C LYS A 177 -20.77 -14.36 12.27
N THR A 178 -21.82 -14.44 11.45
CA THR A 178 -22.90 -13.45 11.44
C THR A 178 -23.67 -13.44 12.77
N ARG A 179 -23.93 -14.63 13.34
CA ARG A 179 -24.61 -14.75 14.64
C ARG A 179 -23.77 -14.18 15.77
N LEU A 180 -22.48 -14.56 15.82
CA LEU A 180 -21.55 -14.03 16.81
C LEU A 180 -21.38 -12.51 16.68
N GLY A 181 -21.24 -12.00 15.45
CA GLY A 181 -21.13 -10.56 15.18
C GLY A 181 -22.35 -9.76 15.62
N ARG A 182 -23.55 -10.29 15.37
CA ARG A 182 -24.81 -9.71 15.84
C ARG A 182 -24.90 -9.67 17.37
N ASP A 183 -24.60 -10.79 18.03
CA ASP A 183 -24.69 -10.88 19.49
C ASP A 183 -23.66 -9.96 20.16
N LEU A 184 -22.45 -9.86 19.60
CA LEU A 184 -21.44 -8.87 20.01
C LEU A 184 -21.96 -7.44 19.86
N ALA A 185 -22.51 -7.08 18.70
CA ALA A 185 -23.06 -5.74 18.48
C ALA A 185 -24.15 -5.41 19.51
N HIS A 186 -25.09 -6.31 19.75
CA HIS A 186 -26.13 -6.13 20.77
C HIS A 186 -25.55 -5.99 22.18
N ALA A 187 -24.58 -6.82 22.56
CA ALA A 187 -23.94 -6.76 23.86
C ALA A 187 -23.16 -5.45 24.08
N PHE A 188 -22.65 -4.83 23.00
CA PHE A 188 -22.02 -3.52 23.03
C PHE A 188 -23.00 -2.34 22.89
N GLY A 189 -24.31 -2.62 22.79
CA GLY A 189 -25.34 -1.60 22.60
C GLY A 189 -25.28 -0.91 21.24
N ALA A 190 -24.75 -1.58 20.22
CA ALA A 190 -24.79 -1.19 18.82
C ALA A 190 -25.91 -1.95 18.10
N ARG A 191 -26.63 -1.29 17.19
CA ARG A 191 -27.74 -1.92 16.47
C ARG A 191 -27.24 -2.61 15.20
N TRP A 192 -27.53 -3.92 15.10
CA TRP A 192 -27.21 -4.78 13.96
C TRP A 192 -28.38 -4.86 12.97
N THR A 193 -28.10 -4.87 11.67
CA THR A 193 -29.09 -4.90 10.57
C THR A 193 -28.69 -5.89 9.47
N ASP A 194 -29.56 -6.09 8.48
CA ASP A 194 -29.31 -6.98 7.35
C ASP A 194 -28.13 -6.52 6.47
N ASP A 195 -27.87 -5.20 6.45
CA ASP A 195 -26.71 -4.59 5.79
C ASP A 195 -25.36 -4.93 6.46
N CYS A 196 -25.37 -5.48 7.68
CA CYS A 196 -24.16 -5.85 8.42
C CYS A 196 -23.53 -7.16 7.93
N TYR A 197 -24.19 -7.89 7.02
CA TYR A 197 -23.62 -9.10 6.43
C TYR A 197 -23.98 -9.22 4.94
N SER A 198 -23.20 -10.01 4.21
CA SER A 198 -23.48 -10.36 2.82
C SER A 198 -23.85 -11.84 2.70
N THR A 199 -24.26 -12.25 1.50
CA THR A 199 -24.50 -13.66 1.18
C THR A 199 -23.26 -14.52 1.49
N GLY A 200 -23.49 -15.70 2.09
CA GLY A 200 -22.41 -16.63 2.46
C GLY A 200 -21.67 -16.30 3.77
N GLU A 201 -22.39 -15.86 4.81
CA GLU A 201 -21.91 -15.64 6.19
C GLU A 201 -20.67 -14.76 6.32
N THR A 202 -20.54 -13.76 5.44
CA THR A 202 -19.44 -12.80 5.48
C THR A 202 -19.96 -11.50 6.06
N ILE A 203 -19.29 -10.97 7.09
CA ILE A 203 -19.65 -9.68 7.67
C ILE A 203 -19.25 -8.57 6.70
N SER A 204 -20.15 -7.63 6.44
CA SER A 204 -19.86 -6.49 5.56
C SER A 204 -18.91 -5.50 6.26
N LEU A 205 -18.34 -4.54 5.53
CA LEU A 205 -17.57 -3.48 6.18
C LEU A 205 -18.44 -2.67 7.15
N LYS A 206 -19.70 -2.40 6.79
CA LYS A 206 -20.69 -1.79 7.69
C LYS A 206 -20.82 -2.59 8.99
N GLY A 207 -20.99 -3.92 8.90
CA GLY A 207 -21.11 -4.78 10.08
C GLY A 207 -19.85 -4.83 10.95
N LEU A 208 -18.66 -4.82 10.33
CA LEU A 208 -17.40 -4.72 11.07
C LEU A 208 -17.27 -3.36 11.78
N ASN A 209 -17.64 -2.26 11.14
CA ASN A 209 -17.67 -0.94 11.76
C ASN A 209 -18.70 -0.87 12.90
N THR A 210 -19.85 -1.53 12.80
CA THR A 210 -20.83 -1.66 13.91
C THR A 210 -20.21 -2.33 15.14
N ILE A 211 -19.51 -3.46 14.94
CA ILE A 211 -18.85 -4.19 16.02
C ILE A 211 -17.70 -3.37 16.61
N LEU A 212 -16.88 -2.77 15.75
CA LEU A 212 -15.74 -1.96 16.15
C LEU A 212 -16.16 -0.76 17.00
N ALA A 213 -17.15 0.03 16.54
CA ALA A 213 -17.67 1.16 17.29
C ALA A 213 -18.18 0.75 18.67
N GLY A 214 -18.98 -0.33 18.72
CA GLY A 214 -19.49 -0.89 19.97
C GLY A 214 -18.37 -1.28 20.93
N ALA A 215 -17.36 -1.99 20.43
CA ALA A 215 -16.21 -2.43 21.21
C ALA A 215 -15.35 -1.26 21.71
N GLU A 216 -15.04 -0.29 20.85
CA GLU A 216 -14.31 0.93 21.23
C GLU A 216 -15.04 1.68 22.34
N ARG A 217 -16.35 1.91 22.17
CA ARG A 217 -17.17 2.58 23.19
C ARG A 217 -17.16 1.81 24.50
N ARG A 218 -17.35 0.49 24.45
CA ARG A 218 -17.37 -0.39 25.64
C ARG A 218 -16.06 -0.33 26.41
N LEU A 219 -14.93 -0.16 25.71
CA LEU A 219 -13.59 -0.08 26.29
C LEU A 219 -13.15 1.36 26.62
N GLY A 220 -13.99 2.37 26.40
CA GLY A 220 -13.65 3.79 26.63
C GLY A 220 -12.61 4.34 25.65
N ARG A 221 -12.54 3.77 24.44
CA ARG A 221 -11.57 4.08 23.38
C ARG A 221 -12.22 4.63 22.10
N LEU A 222 -13.44 5.15 22.21
CA LEU A 222 -14.20 5.63 21.05
C LEU A 222 -13.44 6.75 20.33
N GLY A 223 -13.30 6.60 19.01
CA GLY A 223 -12.57 7.56 18.18
C GLY A 223 -11.07 7.30 18.06
N SER A 224 -10.60 6.15 18.59
CA SER A 224 -9.27 5.64 18.27
C SER A 224 -9.15 5.45 16.76
N ASN A 225 -8.08 5.93 16.16
CA ASN A 225 -7.80 5.74 14.74
C ASN A 225 -6.76 4.62 14.52
N THR A 226 -6.40 4.34 13.26
CA THR A 226 -5.35 3.35 12.94
C THR A 226 -4.02 3.71 13.60
N GLY A 227 -3.72 5.00 13.74
CA GLY A 227 -2.52 5.52 14.38
C GLY A 227 -2.40 5.14 15.85
N ASP A 228 -3.51 5.19 16.58
CA ASP A 228 -3.59 4.81 18.01
C ASP A 228 -3.48 3.29 18.23
N VAL A 229 -3.73 2.51 17.17
CA VAL A 229 -3.78 1.05 17.21
C VAL A 229 -2.44 0.41 16.77
N LEU A 230 -1.85 0.92 15.70
CA LEU A 230 -0.61 0.39 15.11
C LEU A 230 0.63 1.08 15.66
N ILE A 231 0.71 1.18 16.99
CA ILE A 231 1.78 1.92 17.68
C ILE A 231 3.14 1.26 17.42
N SER A 232 3.20 -0.08 17.48
CA SER A 232 4.46 -0.82 17.31
C SER A 232 4.76 -1.10 15.83
N PRO A 233 6.03 -0.98 15.39
CA PRO A 233 6.45 -1.37 14.04
C PRO A 233 6.12 -2.81 13.70
N GLU A 234 6.11 -3.71 14.69
CA GLU A 234 5.72 -5.11 14.54
C GLU A 234 4.25 -5.24 14.14
N SER A 235 3.37 -4.58 14.89
CA SER A 235 1.94 -4.56 14.59
C SER A 235 1.63 -3.91 13.25
N GLU A 236 2.32 -2.81 12.92
CA GLU A 236 2.15 -2.13 11.65
C GLU A 236 2.66 -2.99 10.49
N GLY A 237 3.88 -3.54 10.60
CA GLY A 237 4.46 -4.42 9.60
C GLY A 237 3.60 -5.65 9.32
N ALA A 238 3.00 -6.24 10.36
CA ALA A 238 2.06 -7.36 10.22
C ALA A 238 0.77 -6.96 9.48
N ALA A 239 0.21 -5.78 9.78
CA ALA A 239 -0.97 -5.25 9.11
C ALA A 239 -0.68 -4.92 7.64
N LEU A 240 0.45 -4.27 7.34
CA LEU A 240 0.86 -3.95 5.98
C LEU A 240 1.13 -5.22 5.16
N ALA A 241 1.84 -6.21 5.73
CA ALA A 241 2.06 -7.50 5.08
C ALA A 241 0.74 -8.25 4.81
N ALA A 242 -0.23 -8.19 5.73
CA ALA A 242 -1.56 -8.77 5.54
C ALA A 242 -2.35 -8.08 4.43
N ALA A 243 -2.34 -6.74 4.39
CA ALA A 243 -3.02 -5.96 3.35
C ALA A 243 -2.43 -6.23 1.95
N LEU A 244 -1.09 -6.27 1.85
CA LEU A 244 -0.40 -6.66 0.62
C LEU A 244 -0.74 -8.10 0.21
N ASN A 245 -0.77 -9.03 1.17
CA ASN A 245 -1.13 -10.42 0.91
C ASN A 245 -2.57 -10.59 0.41
N ASP A 246 -3.54 -9.82 0.93
CA ASP A 246 -4.93 -9.85 0.46
C ASP A 246 -5.10 -9.13 -0.89
N GLY A 247 -4.40 -8.01 -1.09
CA GLY A 247 -4.46 -7.19 -2.29
C GLY A 247 -3.88 -7.85 -3.54
N TRP A 248 -3.10 -8.92 -3.38
CA TRP A 248 -2.61 -9.74 -4.48
C TRP A 248 -3.04 -11.20 -4.37
N ARG A 249 -3.24 -11.81 -5.54
CA ARG A 249 -3.40 -13.26 -5.67
C ARG A 249 -2.07 -13.89 -6.03
N SER A 250 -1.94 -15.19 -5.77
CA SER A 250 -0.79 -16.03 -6.17
C SER A 250 -0.69 -16.26 -7.68
N GLU A 251 -1.33 -15.41 -8.48
CA GLU A 251 -1.33 -15.47 -9.92
C GLU A 251 -0.06 -14.80 -10.47
N PRO A 252 0.57 -15.39 -11.49
CA PRO A 252 1.72 -14.80 -12.16
C PRO A 252 1.41 -13.40 -12.69
N TRP A 253 2.30 -12.47 -12.38
CA TRP A 253 2.35 -11.15 -13.00
C TRP A 253 2.97 -11.28 -14.38
N ASP A 254 2.14 -11.06 -15.40
CA ASP A 254 2.59 -10.99 -16.80
C ASP A 254 3.37 -9.70 -17.03
N GLY A 255 4.62 -9.81 -17.50
CA GLY A 255 5.52 -8.67 -17.65
C GLY A 255 5.03 -7.65 -18.67
N VAL A 256 4.40 -8.08 -19.76
CA VAL A 256 3.84 -7.19 -20.79
C VAL A 256 2.72 -6.36 -20.17
N LYS A 257 1.73 -7.02 -19.55
CA LYS A 257 0.59 -6.35 -18.92
C LYS A 257 1.02 -5.42 -17.79
N CYS A 258 2.02 -5.80 -17.00
CA CYS A 258 2.54 -4.97 -15.93
C CYS A 258 3.23 -3.71 -16.48
N ILE A 259 4.04 -3.84 -17.54
CA ILE A 259 4.73 -2.71 -18.17
C ILE A 259 3.74 -1.77 -18.86
N GLU A 260 2.76 -2.31 -19.58
CA GLU A 260 1.68 -1.52 -20.18
C GLU A 260 0.88 -0.77 -19.11
N TRP A 261 0.51 -1.47 -18.03
CA TRP A 261 -0.17 -0.85 -16.90
C TRP A 261 0.66 0.29 -16.27
N MET A 262 1.96 0.07 -16.05
CA MET A 262 2.85 1.09 -15.51
C MET A 262 2.98 2.30 -16.43
N ARG A 263 3.13 2.08 -17.75
CA ARG A 263 3.13 3.15 -18.76
C ARG A 263 1.84 3.96 -18.70
N ASP A 264 0.70 3.28 -18.75
CA ASP A 264 -0.63 3.92 -18.78
C ASP A 264 -0.94 4.64 -17.47
N SER A 265 -0.32 4.21 -16.37
CA SER A 265 -0.41 4.83 -15.04
C SER A 265 0.71 5.84 -14.75
N ASN A 266 1.57 6.15 -15.74
CA ASN A 266 2.71 7.04 -15.65
C ASN A 266 3.68 6.72 -14.48
N VAL A 267 3.87 5.44 -14.21
CA VAL A 267 4.81 4.94 -13.19
C VAL A 267 6.22 4.96 -13.76
N ARG A 268 7.18 5.53 -13.03
CA ARG A 268 8.61 5.54 -13.43
C ARG A 268 9.17 4.12 -13.56
N GLY A 269 10.24 3.98 -14.36
CA GLY A 269 10.95 2.70 -14.47
C GLY A 269 10.19 1.59 -15.20
N TYR A 270 9.03 1.90 -15.82
CA TYR A 270 8.23 0.95 -16.60
C TYR A 270 9.02 0.27 -17.73
N ASN A 271 10.09 0.91 -18.21
CA ASN A 271 10.97 0.40 -19.26
C ASN A 271 12.27 -0.22 -18.70
N GLU A 272 12.42 -0.43 -17.40
CA GLU A 272 13.60 -1.06 -16.82
C GLU A 272 13.52 -2.59 -16.84
N ASN A 273 14.66 -3.28 -16.69
CA ASN A 273 14.64 -4.76 -16.63
C ASN A 273 14.09 -5.26 -15.29
N GLU A 274 14.10 -4.40 -14.28
CA GLU A 274 13.60 -4.61 -12.93
C GLU A 274 12.10 -4.28 -12.78
N TRP A 275 11.32 -4.37 -13.87
CA TRP A 275 9.90 -4.00 -13.93
C TRP A 275 9.07 -4.55 -12.76
N GLN A 276 9.36 -5.76 -12.27
CA GLN A 276 8.63 -6.36 -11.15
C GLN A 276 8.80 -5.58 -9.83
N GLY A 277 9.95 -4.92 -9.65
CA GLY A 277 10.21 -4.05 -8.50
C GLY A 277 9.39 -2.77 -8.60
N TRP A 278 9.44 -2.10 -9.75
CA TRP A 278 8.64 -0.90 -10.03
C TRP A 278 7.13 -1.15 -9.94
N TYR A 279 6.68 -2.29 -10.46
CA TYR A 279 5.28 -2.69 -10.39
C TYR A 279 4.85 -2.96 -8.95
N PHE A 280 5.65 -3.70 -8.18
CA PHE A 280 5.38 -3.97 -6.77
C PHE A 280 5.34 -2.68 -5.94
N GLU A 281 6.30 -1.78 -6.14
CA GLU A 281 6.34 -0.46 -5.49
C GLU A 281 5.04 0.31 -5.76
N ALA A 282 4.71 0.55 -7.03
CA ALA A 282 3.54 1.36 -7.39
C ALA A 282 2.22 0.72 -6.97
N ARG A 283 2.00 -0.56 -7.31
CA ARG A 283 0.75 -1.25 -6.98
C ARG A 283 0.62 -1.54 -5.49
N GLY A 284 1.74 -1.78 -4.81
CA GLY A 284 1.78 -1.97 -3.36
C GLY A 284 1.34 -0.71 -2.63
N ARG A 285 1.84 0.47 -3.03
CA ARG A 285 1.34 1.75 -2.50
C ARG A 285 -0.16 1.92 -2.72
N GLU A 286 -0.68 1.61 -3.90
CA GLU A 286 -2.13 1.67 -4.15
C GLU A 286 -2.93 0.78 -3.18
N ILE A 287 -2.46 -0.44 -2.94
CA ILE A 287 -3.10 -1.39 -2.02
C ILE A 287 -3.05 -0.88 -0.59
N LEU A 288 -1.89 -0.43 -0.11
CA LEU A 288 -1.73 0.04 1.26
C LEU A 288 -2.53 1.31 1.53
N ASN A 289 -2.50 2.26 0.61
CA ASN A 289 -3.29 3.49 0.73
C ASN A 289 -4.80 3.18 0.75
N ALA A 290 -5.27 2.18 -0.02
CA ALA A 290 -6.67 1.76 0.02
C ALA A 290 -7.02 0.93 1.27
N ALA A 291 -6.03 0.34 1.92
CA ALA A 291 -6.22 -0.54 3.07
C ALA A 291 -6.32 0.22 4.39
N PHE A 292 -5.63 1.34 4.54
CA PHE A 292 -5.53 2.03 5.83
C PHE A 292 -5.87 3.51 5.71
N THR A 293 -6.63 3.98 6.70
CA THR A 293 -6.74 5.41 6.98
C THR A 293 -5.33 5.96 7.25
N PRO A 294 -4.90 7.03 6.59
CA PRO A 294 -3.56 7.56 6.79
C PRO A 294 -3.40 8.18 8.18
N ALA A 295 -2.17 8.18 8.71
CA ALA A 295 -1.88 8.79 9.99
C ALA A 295 -2.10 10.31 9.95
N ALA A 296 -2.66 10.87 11.03
CA ALA A 296 -2.89 12.31 11.15
C ALA A 296 -1.57 13.09 11.05
N VAL A 297 -0.49 12.57 11.65
CA VAL A 297 0.86 13.12 11.55
C VAL A 297 1.78 12.05 10.99
N PRO A 298 1.95 11.98 9.65
CA PRO A 298 2.77 10.94 9.05
C PRO A 298 4.27 11.25 9.22
N PRO A 299 5.13 10.21 9.36
CA PRO A 299 6.56 10.38 9.51
C PRO A 299 7.23 10.96 8.25
N ARG A 300 8.40 11.58 8.41
CA ARG A 300 9.21 12.07 7.29
C ARG A 300 9.68 10.88 6.44
N SER A 301 9.45 10.87 5.12
CA SER A 301 9.89 9.73 4.28
C SER A 301 11.00 10.06 3.27
N ARG A 302 11.54 11.28 3.27
CA ARG A 302 12.59 11.70 2.31
C ARG A 302 13.87 12.15 3.00
N TYR A 303 14.97 11.51 2.62
CA TYR A 303 16.32 11.76 3.12
C TYR A 303 17.27 11.89 1.93
N GLY A 304 17.82 13.10 1.77
CA GLY A 304 18.50 13.51 0.54
C GLY A 304 17.65 13.27 -0.72
N ASN A 305 18.19 12.48 -1.64
CA ASN A 305 17.53 12.11 -2.90
C ASN A 305 16.72 10.81 -2.83
N THR A 306 16.65 10.18 -1.65
CA THR A 306 15.90 8.94 -1.44
C THR A 306 14.57 9.26 -0.79
N THR A 307 13.50 8.83 -1.45
CA THR A 307 12.15 8.78 -0.86
C THR A 307 11.83 7.32 -0.58
N PHE A 308 11.43 6.99 0.64
CA PHE A 308 10.91 5.68 1.02
C PHE A 308 9.43 5.56 0.63
N ASP A 309 9.04 4.36 0.22
CA ASP A 309 7.83 4.14 -0.59
C ASP A 309 6.51 4.35 0.15
N TYR A 310 6.43 4.02 1.43
CA TYR A 310 5.18 4.07 2.18
C TYR A 310 5.40 4.57 3.60
N ARG A 311 4.34 5.13 4.17
CA ARG A 311 4.32 5.50 5.59
C ARG A 311 2.91 5.44 6.14
N LEU A 312 2.81 4.97 7.37
CA LEU A 312 1.62 5.09 8.20
C LEU A 312 2.05 5.78 9.50
N ASN A 313 2.25 5.05 10.61
CA ASN A 313 2.94 5.58 11.78
C ASN A 313 4.45 5.47 11.63
N HIS A 314 4.93 4.47 10.89
CA HIS A 314 6.35 4.23 10.63
C HIS A 314 6.65 4.34 9.13
N VAL A 315 7.93 4.50 8.79
CA VAL A 315 8.40 4.55 7.40
C VAL A 315 8.69 3.14 6.90
N TRP A 316 8.16 2.81 5.71
CA TRP A 316 8.33 1.51 5.06
C TRP A 316 8.80 1.65 3.62
N ASP A 317 9.72 0.79 3.24
CA ASP A 317 10.29 0.74 1.90
C ASP A 317 9.96 -0.61 1.24
N LEU A 318 9.45 -0.57 0.00
CA LEU A 318 9.02 -1.75 -0.71
C LEU A 318 10.17 -2.30 -1.55
N LYS A 319 10.43 -3.60 -1.43
CA LYS A 319 11.48 -4.29 -2.19
C LYS A 319 11.00 -5.59 -2.79
N ALA A 320 11.25 -5.77 -4.09
CA ALA A 320 11.00 -7.05 -4.76
C ALA A 320 12.30 -7.88 -4.83
N HIS A 321 12.20 -9.13 -4.41
CA HIS A 321 13.29 -10.10 -4.39
C HIS A 321 12.94 -11.31 -5.28
N THR A 322 13.89 -11.72 -6.10
CA THR A 322 13.76 -12.96 -6.89
C THR A 322 14.48 -14.09 -6.16
N SER A 323 13.73 -14.86 -5.37
CA SER A 323 14.25 -15.99 -4.60
C SER A 323 14.53 -17.21 -5.48
N GLU A 324 13.79 -17.34 -6.58
CA GLU A 324 13.89 -18.48 -7.48
C GLU A 324 13.74 -18.03 -8.94
N GLN A 325 14.38 -18.75 -9.87
CA GLN A 325 14.21 -18.57 -11.31
C GLN A 325 13.64 -19.83 -11.93
N ARG A 326 12.53 -19.68 -12.64
CA ARG A 326 11.89 -20.74 -13.42
C ARG A 326 12.29 -20.60 -14.87
N HIS A 327 12.78 -21.67 -15.46
CA HIS A 327 13.10 -21.76 -16.88
C HIS A 327 12.02 -22.60 -17.59
N PRO A 328 11.07 -21.98 -18.31
CA PRO A 328 9.95 -22.72 -18.92
C PRO A 328 10.37 -23.76 -19.96
N MET A 329 11.49 -23.53 -20.66
CA MET A 329 11.94 -24.41 -21.76
C MET A 329 12.45 -25.76 -21.27
N ASP A 330 13.20 -25.78 -20.16
CA ASP A 330 13.77 -27.01 -19.58
C ASP A 330 13.08 -27.45 -18.27
N GLY A 331 12.11 -26.66 -17.79
CA GLY A 331 11.38 -26.90 -16.55
C GLY A 331 12.19 -26.68 -15.28
N SER A 332 13.45 -26.23 -15.37
CA SER A 332 14.35 -26.11 -14.23
C SER A 332 13.96 -24.97 -13.30
N LEU A 333 14.20 -25.20 -12.01
CA LEU A 333 14.01 -24.22 -10.94
C LEU A 333 15.35 -23.97 -10.25
N LYS A 334 15.87 -22.74 -10.36
CA LYS A 334 17.16 -22.36 -9.78
C LYS A 334 16.94 -21.40 -8.62
N ARG A 335 17.30 -21.83 -7.40
CA ARG A 335 17.30 -20.96 -6.23
C ARG A 335 18.36 -19.88 -6.39
N ARG A 336 18.02 -18.66 -6.00
CA ARG A 336 18.92 -17.50 -6.01
C ARG A 336 19.45 -17.25 -4.60
N ARG A 337 20.51 -16.44 -4.53
CA ARG A 337 21.02 -15.95 -3.25
C ARG A 337 19.93 -15.13 -2.59
N ASP A 338 19.70 -15.38 -1.31
CA ASP A 338 18.75 -14.66 -0.46
C ASP A 338 19.31 -13.28 -0.10
N GLN A 339 19.61 -12.47 -1.12
CA GLN A 339 20.17 -11.13 -0.96
C GLN A 339 19.32 -10.09 -1.70
N VAL A 340 18.87 -9.08 -0.96
CA VAL A 340 18.06 -7.97 -1.46
C VAL A 340 18.88 -6.70 -1.46
N ILE A 341 18.81 -5.96 -2.56
CA ILE A 341 19.41 -4.62 -2.67
C ILE A 341 18.41 -3.62 -2.08
N LEU A 342 18.83 -2.84 -1.09
CA LEU A 342 18.02 -1.81 -0.46
C LEU A 342 18.29 -0.43 -1.11
N ASN A 343 18.06 0.65 -0.36
CA ASN A 343 18.31 2.01 -0.79
C ASN A 343 19.74 2.49 -0.50
N ASP A 344 19.97 3.76 -0.82
CA ASP A 344 21.20 4.49 -0.52
C ASP A 344 21.58 4.37 0.97
N ALA A 345 22.86 4.11 1.22
CA ALA A 345 23.35 3.83 2.55
C ALA A 345 23.29 5.05 3.49
N ALA A 346 23.50 6.27 2.97
CA ALA A 346 23.40 7.48 3.77
C ALA A 346 21.94 7.76 4.16
N ALA A 347 21.01 7.71 3.20
CA ALA A 347 19.59 7.90 3.45
C ALA A 347 19.01 6.89 4.45
N ILE A 348 19.42 5.62 4.38
CA ILE A 348 19.01 4.60 5.37
C ILE A 348 19.52 4.96 6.76
N ARG A 349 20.80 5.36 6.89
CA ARG A 349 21.37 5.74 8.19
C ARG A 349 20.66 6.96 8.79
N GLU A 350 20.38 7.98 7.97
CA GLU A 350 19.67 9.18 8.41
C GLU A 350 18.24 8.86 8.86
N CYS A 351 17.49 8.08 8.08
CA CYS A 351 16.14 7.69 8.44
C CYS A 351 16.08 6.86 9.73
N VAL A 352 16.96 5.86 9.84
CA VAL A 352 17.06 5.02 11.02
C VAL A 352 17.45 5.83 12.27
N ALA A 353 18.33 6.83 12.13
CA ALA A 353 18.71 7.70 13.23
C ALA A 353 17.56 8.61 13.70
N ASP A 354 16.69 9.02 12.77
CA ASP A 354 15.58 9.93 13.03
C ASP A 354 14.40 9.19 13.69
N GLN A 355 14.05 8.00 13.18
CA GLN A 355 12.77 7.35 13.53
C GLN A 355 12.68 5.83 13.27
N GLY A 356 13.79 5.18 12.90
CA GLY A 356 13.77 3.79 12.44
C GLY A 356 13.29 3.63 10.99
N LEU A 357 13.40 2.42 10.45
CA LEU A 357 13.02 2.11 9.07
C LEU A 357 12.57 0.66 8.90
N GLY A 358 11.44 0.49 8.22
CA GLY A 358 10.89 -0.80 7.83
C GLY A 358 11.11 -1.15 6.37
N PHE A 359 11.17 -2.45 6.06
CA PHE A 359 11.21 -2.97 4.69
C PHE A 359 10.11 -4.01 4.49
N LEU A 360 9.29 -3.82 3.45
CA LEU A 360 8.30 -4.79 2.97
C LEU A 360 8.88 -5.52 1.75
N VAL A 361 9.39 -6.73 1.98
CA VAL A 361 10.13 -7.51 0.98
C VAL A 361 9.24 -8.58 0.35
N LEU A 362 8.86 -8.38 -0.91
CA LEU A 362 8.16 -9.38 -1.71
C LEU A 362 9.16 -10.35 -2.34
N SER A 363 9.23 -11.57 -1.82
CA SER A 363 9.97 -12.67 -2.45
C SER A 363 9.09 -13.42 -3.44
N GLY A 364 9.62 -13.69 -4.63
CA GLY A 364 8.91 -14.41 -5.66
C GLY A 364 9.80 -15.11 -6.69
N GLN A 365 9.14 -15.89 -7.54
CA GLN A 365 9.76 -16.64 -8.62
C GLN A 365 9.77 -15.81 -9.90
N GLY A 366 10.96 -15.53 -10.45
CA GLY A 366 11.11 -14.93 -11.76
C GLY A 366 10.98 -15.98 -12.87
N VAL A 367 10.03 -15.80 -13.78
CA VAL A 367 9.91 -16.65 -14.97
C VAL A 367 10.83 -16.08 -16.04
N MET A 368 11.79 -16.89 -16.49
CA MET A 368 12.83 -16.45 -17.42
C MET A 368 12.34 -16.48 -18.87
N ASP A 369 12.76 -15.47 -19.63
CA ASP A 369 12.53 -15.34 -21.07
C ASP A 369 13.53 -16.20 -21.86
N ASP A 370 13.40 -17.52 -21.77
CA ASP A 370 14.34 -18.45 -22.40
C ASP A 370 14.24 -18.45 -23.95
N ASP A 371 13.07 -18.11 -24.51
CA ASP A 371 12.81 -18.07 -25.95
C ASP A 371 13.12 -16.71 -26.60
N GLY A 372 13.39 -15.69 -25.78
CA GLY A 372 13.71 -14.33 -26.22
C GLY A 372 12.52 -13.54 -26.78
N SER A 373 11.29 -14.04 -26.63
CA SER A 373 10.08 -13.35 -27.09
C SER A 373 9.85 -12.06 -26.32
N PHE A 374 10.03 -12.08 -25.00
CA PHE A 374 9.83 -10.90 -24.15
C PHE A 374 10.91 -9.84 -24.34
N VAL A 375 12.18 -10.23 -24.49
CA VAL A 375 13.27 -9.27 -24.79
C VAL A 375 13.06 -8.59 -26.14
N SER A 376 12.55 -9.33 -27.13
CA SER A 376 12.22 -8.79 -28.46
C SER A 376 11.09 -7.78 -28.39
N TRP A 377 9.97 -8.15 -27.74
CA TRP A 377 8.85 -7.25 -27.49
C TRP A 377 9.30 -6.00 -26.72
N HIS A 378 10.02 -6.16 -25.61
CA HIS A 378 10.42 -5.03 -24.76
C HIS A 378 11.42 -4.09 -25.46
N ARG A 379 12.26 -4.60 -26.39
CA ARG A 379 13.10 -3.73 -27.25
C ARG A 379 12.25 -2.93 -28.23
N ALA A 380 11.29 -3.55 -28.91
CA ALA A 380 10.38 -2.87 -29.83
C ALA A 380 9.54 -1.80 -29.10
N PHE A 381 9.01 -2.15 -27.92
CA PHE A 381 8.30 -1.23 -27.04
C PHE A 381 9.13 0.02 -26.70
N LYS A 382 10.39 -0.14 -26.31
CA LYS A 382 11.29 1.00 -26.03
C LYS A 382 11.56 1.88 -27.25
N ALA A 383 11.74 1.25 -28.42
CA ALA A 383 12.01 1.97 -29.66
C ALA A 383 10.85 2.88 -30.06
N VAL A 384 9.60 2.40 -29.92
CA VAL A 384 8.38 3.20 -30.17
C VAL A 384 8.29 4.42 -29.25
N GLN A 385 8.78 4.31 -28.01
CA GLN A 385 8.80 5.41 -27.04
C GLN A 385 9.99 6.38 -27.22
N GLY A 386 10.80 6.23 -28.28
CA GLY A 386 12.00 7.04 -28.52
C GLY A 386 13.16 6.75 -27.55
N GLY A 387 13.09 5.66 -26.79
CA GLY A 387 14.13 5.29 -25.83
C GLY A 387 15.40 4.81 -26.53
N LYS A 388 16.52 5.54 -26.36
CA LYS A 388 17.84 5.06 -26.77
C LYS A 388 18.28 3.91 -25.88
N VAL A 389 18.64 2.77 -26.47
CA VAL A 389 19.21 1.64 -25.73
C VAL A 389 20.66 1.98 -25.39
N ALA A 390 20.93 2.31 -24.13
CA ALA A 390 22.30 2.52 -23.67
C ALA A 390 23.12 1.22 -23.86
N PRO A 391 24.35 1.30 -24.37
CA PRO A 391 25.20 0.13 -24.53
C PRO A 391 25.50 -0.52 -23.17
N SER A 392 25.53 -1.85 -23.13
CA SER A 392 25.91 -2.59 -21.92
C SER A 392 27.40 -2.43 -21.65
N ASN A 393 27.77 -2.11 -20.41
CA ASN A 393 29.18 -2.10 -19.97
C ASN A 393 29.87 -3.46 -20.17
N SER A 394 29.13 -4.56 -20.31
CA SER A 394 29.67 -5.93 -20.46
C SER A 394 29.45 -6.54 -21.86
N GLY A 395 28.86 -5.81 -22.80
CA GLY A 395 28.53 -6.31 -24.15
C GLY A 395 27.46 -7.42 -24.21
N LYS A 396 27.09 -8.03 -23.08
CA LYS A 396 26.04 -9.06 -22.98
C LYS A 396 24.78 -8.47 -22.34
N SER A 397 23.62 -8.72 -22.97
CA SER A 397 22.32 -8.42 -22.36
C SER A 397 22.02 -9.40 -21.25
N ARG A 398 21.54 -8.93 -20.10
CA ARG A 398 21.09 -9.80 -19.02
C ARG A 398 19.83 -10.57 -19.46
N PRO A 399 19.68 -11.85 -19.06
CA PRO A 399 18.41 -12.56 -19.20
C PRO A 399 17.28 -11.77 -18.54
N ARG A 400 16.13 -11.67 -19.21
CA ARG A 400 14.96 -10.94 -18.72
C ARG A 400 13.95 -11.89 -18.07
N LYS A 401 13.11 -11.32 -17.21
CA LYS A 401 11.97 -12.02 -16.62
C LYS A 401 10.74 -11.66 -17.44
N SER A 402 10.08 -12.64 -18.02
CA SER A 402 8.82 -12.47 -18.74
C SER A 402 7.63 -12.42 -17.79
N ALA A 403 7.74 -13.04 -16.61
CA ALA A 403 6.73 -12.96 -15.55
C ALA A 403 7.35 -13.04 -14.16
N PHE A 404 6.55 -12.73 -13.13
CA PHE A 404 6.93 -12.84 -11.72
C PHE A 404 5.80 -13.45 -10.91
N ILE A 405 6.07 -14.47 -10.10
CA ILE A 405 5.07 -15.14 -9.26
C ILE A 405 5.35 -14.79 -7.80
N PRO A 406 4.49 -14.01 -7.12
CA PRO A 406 4.62 -13.74 -5.70
C PRO A 406 4.59 -15.04 -4.87
N LEU A 407 5.48 -15.17 -3.89
CA LEU A 407 5.55 -16.32 -2.99
C LEU A 407 5.34 -15.93 -1.52
N ALA A 408 6.02 -14.88 -1.07
CA ALA A 408 5.91 -14.39 0.30
C ALA A 408 6.15 -12.88 0.39
N ILE A 409 5.50 -12.24 1.35
CA ILE A 409 5.76 -10.86 1.77
C ILE A 409 6.24 -10.90 3.21
N GLU A 410 7.43 -10.35 3.45
CA GLU A 410 8.07 -10.31 4.77
C GLU A 410 8.27 -8.85 5.18
N ALA A 411 7.96 -8.52 6.43
CA ALA A 411 8.23 -7.20 7.00
C ALA A 411 9.46 -7.29 7.91
N PHE A 412 10.43 -6.39 7.69
CA PHE A 412 11.64 -6.27 8.51
C PHE A 412 11.70 -4.88 9.13
N TRP A 413 12.22 -4.77 10.35
CA TRP A 413 12.32 -3.49 11.06
C TRP A 413 13.73 -3.25 11.60
N ILE A 414 14.19 -2.00 11.52
CA ILE A 414 15.43 -1.51 12.12
C ILE A 414 15.07 -0.30 12.97
N ALA A 415 15.11 -0.46 14.29
CA ALA A 415 14.59 0.54 15.22
C ALA A 415 15.42 1.82 15.29
N ASP A 416 16.75 1.68 15.32
CA ASP A 416 17.68 2.78 15.57
C ASP A 416 19.10 2.46 15.08
N LEU A 417 20.02 3.41 15.26
CA LEU A 417 21.43 3.25 14.86
C LEU A 417 22.13 2.08 15.58
N PRO A 418 21.97 1.87 16.91
CA PRO A 418 22.45 0.66 17.57
C PRO A 418 21.99 -0.64 16.89
N ALA A 419 20.69 -0.78 16.59
CA ALA A 419 20.13 -1.94 15.91
C ALA A 419 20.70 -2.11 14.49
N LEU A 420 20.85 -1.01 13.74
CA LEU A 420 21.48 -1.02 12.42
C LEU A 420 22.94 -1.50 12.49
N ASN A 421 23.71 -0.99 13.44
CA ASN A 421 25.11 -1.39 13.63
C ASN A 421 25.21 -2.86 14.05
N ALA A 422 24.34 -3.33 14.96
CA ALA A 422 24.27 -4.73 15.35
C ALA A 422 23.93 -5.64 14.15
N ALA A 423 22.98 -5.24 13.31
CA ALA A 423 22.62 -5.95 12.08
C ALA A 423 23.78 -6.02 11.07
N ILE A 424 24.60 -4.96 10.98
CA ILE A 424 25.82 -4.96 10.16
C ILE A 424 26.85 -5.92 10.74
N SER A 425 27.13 -5.85 12.05
CA SER A 425 28.09 -6.72 12.73
C SER A 425 27.71 -8.20 12.66
N ALA A 426 26.41 -8.52 12.74
CA ALA A 426 25.89 -9.88 12.58
C ALA A 426 25.85 -10.35 11.10
N GLY A 427 26.14 -9.45 10.16
CA GLY A 427 26.14 -9.74 8.72
C GLY A 427 24.74 -9.88 8.12
N HIS A 428 23.71 -9.34 8.76
CA HIS A 428 22.35 -9.23 8.20
C HIS A 428 22.31 -8.16 7.11
N LEU A 429 23.09 -7.09 7.30
CA LEU A 429 23.20 -5.95 6.39
C LEU A 429 24.66 -5.72 6.02
N ALA A 430 24.89 -5.32 4.77
CA ALA A 430 26.22 -4.89 4.31
C ALA A 430 26.11 -3.73 3.34
N VAL A 431 26.97 -2.72 3.49
CA VAL A 431 27.13 -1.67 2.49
C VAL A 431 27.91 -2.25 1.31
N LYS A 432 27.41 -2.05 0.09
CA LYS A 432 28.03 -2.52 -1.16
C LYS A 432 28.16 -1.35 -2.14
N PRO A 433 29.36 -1.15 -2.73
CA PRO A 433 29.54 -0.19 -3.80
C PRO A 433 28.73 -0.55 -5.05
N GLN A 434 28.01 0.43 -5.61
CA GLN A 434 27.19 0.25 -6.83
C GLN A 434 27.99 0.43 -8.14
N GLY A 435 29.24 0.89 -8.05
CA GLY A 435 30.07 1.21 -9.22
C GLY A 435 29.60 2.47 -9.94
N ARG A 436 29.85 2.56 -11.26
CA ARG A 436 29.50 3.71 -12.09
C ARG A 436 28.24 3.47 -12.92
N GLN A 437 27.51 4.54 -13.23
CA GLN A 437 26.42 4.52 -14.20
C GLN A 437 26.91 4.07 -15.59
N ALA A 438 25.99 3.64 -16.45
CA ALA A 438 26.30 3.47 -17.86
C ALA A 438 26.73 4.82 -18.46
N PRO A 439 27.73 4.84 -19.35
CA PRO A 439 28.16 6.08 -19.97
C PRO A 439 27.07 6.63 -20.90
N LYS A 440 26.94 7.96 -20.97
CA LYS A 440 25.97 8.63 -21.83
C LYS A 440 26.31 8.49 -23.32
N GLU A 441 27.60 8.29 -23.62
CA GLU A 441 28.15 8.14 -24.97
C GLU A 441 29.03 6.88 -25.03
N SER A 442 29.09 6.25 -26.21
CA SER A 442 29.94 5.08 -26.43
C SER A 442 31.41 5.44 -26.22
N GLY A 443 32.13 4.67 -25.39
CA GLY A 443 33.54 4.94 -25.04
C GLY A 443 33.77 5.90 -23.87
N GLY A 444 32.72 6.48 -23.29
CA GLY A 444 32.81 7.34 -22.10
C GLY A 444 32.81 6.58 -20.76
N SER A 445 32.89 7.31 -19.64
CA SER A 445 32.67 6.78 -18.28
C SER A 445 31.47 7.45 -17.62
N GLY A 446 30.64 6.66 -16.91
CA GLY A 446 29.48 7.20 -16.18
C GLY A 446 29.83 7.73 -14.79
N ALA A 447 28.92 8.52 -14.21
CA ALA A 447 29.07 9.06 -12.86
C ALA A 447 29.13 7.94 -11.79
N ALA A 448 29.83 8.18 -10.68
CA ALA A 448 29.81 7.28 -9.53
C ALA A 448 28.39 7.21 -8.94
N ARG A 449 27.96 6.01 -8.54
CA ARG A 449 26.69 5.80 -7.85
C ARG A 449 26.95 5.70 -6.35
N ALA A 450 26.03 6.23 -5.55
CA ALA A 450 26.10 6.08 -4.12
C ALA A 450 25.96 4.61 -3.70
N ASP A 451 26.63 4.26 -2.61
CA ASP A 451 26.63 2.91 -2.07
C ASP A 451 25.26 2.54 -1.54
N LYS A 452 24.93 1.24 -1.60
CA LYS A 452 23.64 0.74 -1.15
C LYS A 452 23.81 -0.30 -0.06
N PHE A 453 22.85 -0.37 0.85
CA PHE A 453 22.75 -1.54 1.72
C PHE A 453 22.23 -2.74 0.93
N HIS A 454 22.74 -3.91 1.29
CA HIS A 454 22.21 -5.21 0.89
C HIS A 454 21.81 -5.96 2.15
N MET A 455 20.64 -6.58 2.13
CA MET A 455 20.14 -7.44 3.21
C MET A 455 20.30 -8.92 2.82
N ASP A 456 20.90 -9.72 3.70
CA ASP A 456 20.86 -11.18 3.62
C ASP A 456 19.58 -11.67 4.32
N LEU A 457 18.57 -12.07 3.55
CA LEU A 457 17.28 -12.48 4.10
C LEU A 457 17.38 -13.76 4.93
N GLY A 458 18.32 -14.65 4.60
CA GLY A 458 18.52 -15.89 5.34
C GLY A 458 18.88 -15.59 6.80
N ARG A 459 19.80 -14.63 7.00
CA ARG A 459 20.23 -14.20 8.34
C ARG A 459 19.29 -13.19 8.98
N ALA A 460 18.78 -12.21 8.22
CA ALA A 460 17.91 -11.17 8.77
C ALA A 460 16.59 -11.69 9.36
N ARG A 461 16.12 -12.87 8.93
CA ARG A 461 14.88 -13.49 9.41
C ARG A 461 14.86 -13.82 10.90
N SER A 462 16.01 -14.09 11.52
CA SER A 462 16.05 -14.42 12.96
C SER A 462 15.84 -13.19 13.84
N ASP A 463 16.33 -12.03 13.42
CA ASP A 463 16.49 -10.88 14.33
C ASP A 463 15.78 -9.62 13.87
N LEU A 464 15.53 -9.45 12.57
CA LEU A 464 14.93 -8.22 12.03
C LEU A 464 13.51 -8.43 11.52
N ARG A 465 13.07 -9.66 11.28
CA ARG A 465 11.76 -9.94 10.71
C ARG A 465 10.67 -9.81 11.76
N VAL A 466 9.70 -8.95 11.49
CA VAL A 466 8.56 -8.70 12.38
C VAL A 466 7.26 -9.32 11.89
N ALA A 467 7.14 -9.64 10.60
CA ALA A 467 5.99 -10.36 10.05
C ALA A 467 6.30 -11.13 8.77
N GLU A 468 5.49 -12.15 8.47
CA GLU A 468 5.52 -12.91 7.22
C GLU A 468 4.10 -13.31 6.80
N ARG A 469 3.82 -13.22 5.50
CA ARG A 469 2.67 -13.86 4.86
C ARG A 469 3.10 -14.58 3.59
N THR A 470 2.52 -15.75 3.36
CA THR A 470 2.84 -16.60 2.21
C THR A 470 1.61 -16.85 1.37
N TRP A 471 1.76 -16.76 0.06
CA TRP A 471 0.74 -17.21 -0.87
C TRP A 471 0.86 -18.71 -1.13
N ARG A 472 -0.27 -19.39 -1.35
CA ARG A 472 -0.25 -20.79 -1.78
C ARG A 472 0.30 -20.87 -3.21
N ARG A 473 1.24 -21.78 -3.44
CA ARG A 473 1.80 -22.03 -4.78
C ARG A 473 0.70 -22.54 -5.73
N THR A 474 0.36 -21.75 -6.74
CA THR A 474 -0.54 -22.16 -7.84
C THR A 474 0.27 -22.72 -9.00
N SER A 475 -0.24 -23.76 -9.67
CA SER A 475 0.39 -24.33 -10.86
C SER A 475 0.27 -23.37 -12.05
N PHE A 476 1.41 -22.93 -12.61
CA PHE A 476 1.44 -22.05 -13.79
C PHE A 476 1.43 -22.86 -15.09
N ARG A 477 0.54 -22.52 -16.02
CA ARG A 477 0.65 -22.89 -17.44
C ARG A 477 1.05 -21.65 -18.23
N SER A 478 2.24 -21.69 -18.83
CA SER A 478 2.78 -20.63 -19.69
C SER A 478 1.88 -20.40 -20.89
N ALA A 479 1.37 -19.18 -21.08
CA ALA A 479 0.87 -18.76 -22.39
C ALA A 479 2.07 -18.44 -23.27
N ALA A 480 2.21 -19.11 -24.41
CA ALA A 480 3.16 -18.68 -25.43
C ALA A 480 2.72 -17.29 -25.92
N TYR A 481 3.62 -16.31 -25.88
CA TYR A 481 3.34 -15.01 -26.48
C TYR A 481 3.28 -15.22 -28.00
N SER A 482 2.06 -15.25 -28.55
CA SER A 482 1.87 -15.32 -29.99
C SER A 482 2.53 -14.10 -30.62
N LYS A 483 3.40 -14.34 -31.61
CA LYS A 483 3.98 -13.30 -32.46
C LYS A 483 2.84 -12.42 -32.98
N ALA A 484 2.81 -11.15 -32.59
CA ALA A 484 1.97 -10.18 -33.28
C ALA A 484 2.55 -9.96 -34.70
N PRO A 485 1.69 -9.75 -35.71
CA PRO A 485 2.10 -9.60 -37.12
C PRO A 485 3.01 -8.39 -37.38
#